data_AF-A0A523VBL0-F1
#
_entry.id   AF-A0A523VBL0-F1
#
_cell.length_a   1.000
_cell.length_b   1.000
_cell.length_c   1.000
_cell.angle_alpha   90.00
_cell.angle_beta   90.00
_cell.angle_gamma   90.00
#
_symmetry.space_group_name_H-M   'P 1'
#
loop_
_entity.id
_entity.type
_entity.pdbx_description
1 polymer ?
#
loop_
_entity_poly.entity_id
_entity_poly.type
_entity_poly.pdbx_seq_one_letter_code
_entity_poly.pdbx_strand_id
1 'polypeptide(L)'
;MNHHVSCLLESSGYPHYFIAERWKIKMKRYCLILELKEKFTDDYCDIHRNPWPELLDSIKENGAKELLIWNYKNLSIVYYECEDIDVLYEKLNKLEVTKKWNATVGPWLRESLPIDSEGKFITCEKIFDLNQQLEGKLEQL
;
A
#
# COMPACT_ATOMS: atom_id res chain seq x y z
N MET A 1 50.87 19.17 -37.29
CA MET A 1 49.87 18.83 -38.33
C MET A 1 50.12 17.41 -38.81
N ASN A 2 49.03 16.73 -39.11
CA ASN A 2 48.90 15.47 -39.84
C ASN A 2 48.97 14.17 -39.02
N HIS A 3 47.75 13.79 -38.68
CA HIS A 3 47.22 12.47 -38.35
C HIS A 3 47.78 11.37 -39.25
N HIS A 4 47.98 10.19 -38.66
CA HIS A 4 47.68 8.94 -39.37
C HIS A 4 47.03 7.93 -38.41
N VAL A 5 45.97 7.36 -38.96
CA VAL A 5 44.98 6.43 -38.41
C VAL A 5 45.61 5.09 -38.07
N SER A 6 45.21 4.49 -36.94
CA SER A 6 45.14 3.04 -36.83
C SER A 6 43.73 2.67 -36.35
N CYS A 7 42.99 2.09 -37.28
CA CYS A 7 41.69 1.49 -37.09
C CYS A 7 41.88 -0.03 -37.16
N LEU A 8 40.89 -0.74 -36.60
CA LEU A 8 40.66 -2.18 -36.61
C LEU A 8 41.28 -2.93 -35.42
N LEU A 9 40.43 -3.44 -34.51
CA LEU A 9 39.91 -4.80 -34.65
C LEU A 9 38.74 -5.04 -33.68
N GLU A 10 37.57 -5.25 -34.29
CA GLU A 10 36.62 -6.33 -34.02
C GLU A 10 36.03 -6.52 -32.61
N SER A 11 34.74 -6.22 -32.57
CA SER A 11 33.72 -6.85 -31.74
C SER A 11 33.91 -8.37 -31.60
N SER A 12 34.12 -8.84 -30.38
CA SER A 12 33.60 -10.14 -29.96
C SER A 12 32.77 -9.93 -28.69
N GLY A 13 31.48 -10.19 -28.84
CA GLY A 13 30.47 -9.95 -27.82
C GLY A 13 30.66 -10.89 -26.65
N TYR A 14 30.77 -10.30 -25.47
CA TYR A 14 30.13 -10.82 -24.28
C TYR A 14 29.16 -9.73 -23.83
N PRO A 15 27.82 -9.92 -23.94
CA PRO A 15 26.94 -9.05 -23.21
C PRO A 15 27.27 -9.29 -21.73
N HIS A 16 27.82 -8.26 -21.09
CA HIS A 16 27.85 -8.19 -19.65
C HIS A 16 26.43 -8.48 -19.17
N TYR A 17 26.20 -9.70 -18.69
CA TYR A 17 25.09 -10.02 -17.82
C TYR A 17 25.28 -9.13 -16.60
N PHE A 18 24.80 -7.89 -16.67
CA PHE A 18 24.35 -7.19 -15.49
C PHE A 18 23.23 -8.05 -14.96
N ILE A 19 23.58 -8.88 -13.98
CA ILE A 19 22.63 -9.56 -13.13
C ILE A 19 21.85 -8.43 -12.46
N ALA A 20 20.77 -8.01 -13.09
CA ALA A 20 19.69 -7.36 -12.38
C ALA A 20 19.17 -8.44 -11.42
N GLU A 21 19.80 -8.53 -10.24
CA GLU A 21 19.07 -8.89 -9.04
C GLU A 21 17.96 -7.86 -8.92
N ARG A 22 16.90 -8.16 -9.65
CA ARG A 22 15.68 -7.40 -9.80
C ARG A 22 15.10 -7.37 -8.40
N TRP A 23 15.38 -6.30 -7.68
CA TRP A 23 14.91 -6.02 -6.33
C TRP A 23 13.50 -6.56 -6.19
N LYS A 24 13.35 -7.68 -5.49
CA LYS A 24 12.05 -8.27 -5.22
C LYS A 24 11.41 -7.32 -4.24
N ILE A 25 10.52 -6.47 -4.75
CA ILE A 25 9.70 -5.60 -3.93
C ILE A 25 8.98 -6.48 -2.90
N LYS A 26 9.26 -6.25 -1.61
CA LYS A 26 8.62 -6.99 -0.53
C LYS A 26 7.26 -6.37 -0.24
N MET A 27 6.20 -7.10 -0.58
CA MET A 27 4.83 -6.75 -0.20
C MET A 27 4.62 -7.09 1.27
N LYS A 28 4.12 -6.12 2.04
CA LYS A 28 3.76 -6.26 3.44
C LYS A 28 2.25 -6.30 3.59
N ARG A 29 1.79 -6.92 4.69
CA ARG A 29 0.37 -7.08 4.99
C ARG A 29 0.02 -6.31 6.26
N TYR A 30 -0.93 -5.40 6.13
CA TYR A 30 -1.36 -4.52 7.21
C TYR A 30 -2.82 -4.78 7.55
N CYS A 31 -3.15 -4.79 8.84
CA CYS A 31 -4.53 -4.87 9.32
C CYS A 31 -4.78 -3.69 10.25
N LEU A 32 -5.85 -2.94 10.03
CA LEU A 32 -6.24 -1.78 10.83
C LEU A 32 -7.67 -1.97 11.31
N ILE A 33 -7.98 -1.40 12.48
CA ILE A 33 -9.34 -1.31 12.99
C ILE A 33 -9.67 0.17 13.11
N LEU A 34 -10.78 0.58 12.47
CA LEU A 34 -11.36 1.90 12.61
C LEU A 34 -12.70 1.76 13.33
N GLU A 35 -12.89 2.51 14.41
CA GLU A 35 -14.20 2.57 15.07
C GLU A 35 -15.07 3.63 14.38
N LEU A 36 -16.28 3.24 14.00
CA LEU A 36 -17.30 4.09 13.41
C LEU A 36 -18.21 4.63 14.51
N LYS A 37 -18.72 5.85 14.31
CA LYS A 37 -19.88 6.34 15.05
C LYS A 37 -21.09 5.52 14.58
N GLU A 38 -21.77 4.87 15.52
CA GLU A 38 -22.83 3.88 15.23
C GLU A 38 -23.84 4.37 14.18
N LYS A 39 -24.28 5.63 14.27
CA LYS A 39 -25.26 6.24 13.35
C LYS A 39 -24.84 6.33 11.88
N PHE A 40 -23.55 6.17 11.57
CA PHE A 40 -23.00 6.24 10.21
C PHE A 40 -22.54 4.89 9.66
N THR A 41 -22.78 3.80 10.40
CA THR A 41 -22.31 2.46 10.00
C THR A 41 -22.88 2.04 8.65
N ASP A 42 -24.17 2.28 8.42
CA ASP A 42 -24.84 1.91 7.17
C ASP A 42 -24.32 2.76 6.00
N ASP A 43 -24.27 4.10 6.16
CA ASP A 43 -23.71 5.02 5.16
C ASP A 43 -22.25 4.65 4.79
N TYR A 44 -21.44 4.30 5.81
CA TYR A 44 -20.07 3.84 5.62
C TYR A 44 -20.01 2.56 4.79
N CYS A 45 -20.87 1.58 5.07
CA CYS A 45 -20.90 0.35 4.29
C CYS A 45 -21.37 0.61 2.85
N ASP A 46 -22.37 1.46 2.65
CA ASP A 46 -22.96 1.71 1.33
C ASP A 46 -22.03 2.46 0.39
N ILE A 47 -21.26 3.43 0.90
CA ILE A 47 -20.25 4.11 0.08
C ILE A 47 -19.10 3.17 -0.31
N HIS A 48 -18.72 2.23 0.55
CA HIS A 48 -17.67 1.23 0.24
C HIS A 48 -18.16 0.14 -0.71
N ARG A 49 -19.48 -0.12 -0.78
CA ARG A 49 -20.08 -0.98 -1.81
C ARG A 49 -20.16 -0.31 -3.18
N ASN A 50 -20.23 1.02 -3.20
CA ASN A 50 -20.36 1.83 -4.41
C ASN A 50 -19.31 2.96 -4.44
N PRO A 51 -18.01 2.63 -4.40
CA PRO A 51 -16.95 3.63 -4.35
C PRO A 51 -16.84 4.39 -5.67
N TRP A 52 -16.24 5.58 -5.62
CA TRP A 52 -15.98 6.37 -6.82
C TRP A 52 -14.90 5.70 -7.68
N PRO A 53 -15.11 5.50 -9.00
CA PRO A 53 -14.13 4.84 -9.86
C PRO A 53 -12.73 5.47 -9.81
N GLU A 54 -12.64 6.80 -9.81
CA GLU A 54 -11.38 7.53 -9.76
C GLU A 54 -10.58 7.29 -8.46
N LEU A 55 -11.27 6.93 -7.37
CA LEU A 55 -10.62 6.58 -6.11
C LEU A 55 -9.99 5.19 -6.21
N LEU A 56 -10.69 4.24 -6.85
CA LEU A 56 -10.18 2.89 -7.08
C LEU A 56 -8.90 2.93 -7.94
N ASP A 57 -8.94 3.71 -9.02
CA ASP A 57 -7.77 3.92 -9.89
C ASP A 57 -6.60 4.51 -9.09
N SER A 58 -6.87 5.56 -8.30
CA SER A 58 -5.87 6.20 -7.45
C SER A 58 -5.21 5.22 -6.47
N ILE A 59 -6.01 4.38 -5.79
CA ILE A 59 -5.51 3.36 -4.85
C ILE A 59 -4.61 2.36 -5.59
N LYS A 60 -5.04 1.89 -6.76
CA LYS A 60 -4.30 0.88 -7.53
C LYS A 60 -2.99 1.42 -8.08
N GLU A 61 -3.02 2.59 -8.71
CA GLU A 61 -1.86 3.23 -9.34
C GLU A 61 -0.76 3.61 -8.32
N ASN A 62 -1.14 3.88 -7.07
CA ASN A 62 -0.18 4.27 -6.02
C ASN A 62 0.43 3.09 -5.26
N GLY A 63 0.12 1.85 -5.65
CA GLY A 63 0.85 0.66 -5.21
C GLY A 63 0.11 -0.25 -4.23
N ALA A 64 -1.20 -0.06 -4.04
CA ALA A 64 -2.00 -1.05 -3.33
C ALA A 64 -2.18 -2.30 -4.20
N LYS A 65 -1.65 -3.44 -3.74
CA LYS A 65 -1.87 -4.72 -4.42
C LYS A 65 -3.26 -5.27 -4.10
N GLU A 66 -3.62 -5.25 -2.82
CA GLU A 66 -4.89 -5.74 -2.28
C GLU A 66 -5.43 -4.77 -1.22
N LEU A 67 -6.74 -4.53 -1.22
CA LEU A 67 -7.45 -3.78 -0.19
C LEU A 67 -8.78 -4.47 0.09
N LEU A 68 -8.95 -4.97 1.31
CA LEU A 68 -10.17 -5.64 1.75
C LEU A 68 -10.70 -4.94 3.00
N ILE A 69 -12.00 -4.71 3.05
CA ILE A 69 -12.65 -4.08 4.20
C ILE A 69 -13.83 -4.94 4.63
N TRP A 70 -13.84 -5.33 5.90
CA TRP A 70 -14.98 -5.98 6.54
C TRP A 70 -15.57 -5.03 7.58
N ASN A 71 -16.88 -5.05 7.74
CA ASN A 71 -17.53 -4.39 8.86
C ASN A 71 -18.04 -5.42 9.86
N TYR A 72 -17.76 -5.21 11.15
CA TYR A 72 -18.34 -5.95 12.26
C TYR A 72 -18.87 -4.99 13.31
N LYS A 73 -20.20 -4.89 13.42
CA LYS A 73 -20.88 -3.86 14.22
C LYS A 73 -20.45 -2.47 13.77
N ASN A 74 -19.79 -1.70 14.61
CA ASN A 74 -19.24 -0.37 14.33
C ASN A 74 -17.71 -0.42 14.13
N LEU A 75 -17.11 -1.57 13.82
CA LEU A 75 -15.69 -1.73 13.57
C LEU A 75 -15.45 -2.02 12.09
N SER A 76 -14.77 -1.09 11.41
CA SER A 76 -14.23 -1.31 10.06
C SER A 76 -12.86 -1.95 10.17
N ILE A 77 -12.75 -3.17 9.66
CA ILE A 77 -11.54 -3.99 9.65
C ILE A 77 -10.92 -3.84 8.26
N VAL A 78 -9.82 -3.12 8.16
CA VAL A 78 -9.17 -2.75 6.90
C VAL A 78 -7.90 -3.57 6.74
N TYR A 79 -7.79 -4.30 5.64
CA TYR A 79 -6.60 -5.03 5.25
C TYR A 79 -5.98 -4.43 4.00
N TYR A 80 -4.66 -4.23 4.03
CA TYR A 80 -3.87 -3.80 2.88
C TYR A 80 -2.73 -4.77 2.60
N GLU A 81 -2.48 -5.03 1.32
CA GLU A 81 -1.20 -5.55 0.83
C GLU A 81 -0.52 -4.47 -0.01
N CYS A 82 0.59 -3.90 0.50
CA CYS A 82 1.38 -2.84 -0.15
C CYS A 82 2.84 -2.89 0.33
N GLU A 83 3.75 -2.17 -0.34
CA GLU A 83 5.17 -2.13 0.07
C GLU A 83 5.39 -1.42 1.42
N ASP A 84 4.69 -0.30 1.60
CA ASP A 84 4.76 0.53 2.77
C ASP A 84 3.47 1.36 2.86
N ILE A 85 2.70 1.16 3.94
CA ILE A 85 1.39 1.79 4.09
C ILE A 85 1.51 3.30 4.32
N ASP A 86 2.56 3.77 5.01
CA ASP A 86 2.73 5.22 5.24
C ASP A 86 3.02 5.92 3.93
N VAL A 87 3.92 5.35 3.11
CA VAL A 87 4.27 5.89 1.78
C VAL A 87 3.06 5.86 0.84
N LEU A 88 2.26 4.78 0.88
CA LEU A 88 1.02 4.69 0.09
C LEU A 88 0.07 5.84 0.46
N TYR A 89 -0.22 6.02 1.74
CA TYR A 89 -1.13 7.07 2.20
C TYR A 89 -0.56 8.48 1.99
N GLU A 90 0.76 8.68 2.09
CA GLU A 90 1.40 9.97 1.76
C GLU A 90 1.12 10.37 0.30
N LYS A 91 1.22 9.41 -0.63
CA LYS A 91 0.90 9.63 -2.04
C LYS A 91 -0.59 9.90 -2.24
N LEU A 92 -1.45 9.04 -1.66
CA LEU A 92 -2.90 9.16 -1.81
C LEU A 92 -3.43 10.49 -1.25
N ASN A 93 -2.92 10.96 -0.12
CA ASN A 93 -3.34 12.21 0.51
C ASN A 93 -3.03 13.46 -0.31
N LYS A 94 -2.16 13.37 -1.31
CA LYS A 94 -1.88 14.48 -2.24
C LYS A 94 -2.97 14.62 -3.31
N LEU A 95 -3.77 13.59 -3.55
CA LEU A 95 -4.78 13.54 -4.61
C LEU A 95 -6.11 14.15 -4.15
N GLU A 96 -6.72 14.96 -5.02
CA GLU A 96 -7.99 15.63 -4.72
C GLU A 96 -9.15 14.66 -4.49
N VAL A 97 -9.19 13.53 -5.20
CA VAL A 97 -10.20 12.49 -5.00
C VAL A 97 -10.10 11.90 -3.59
N THR A 98 -8.90 11.56 -3.13
CA THR A 98 -8.68 11.01 -1.78
C THR A 98 -9.04 12.04 -0.72
N LYS A 99 -8.69 13.32 -0.92
CA LYS A 99 -9.08 14.39 0.02
C LYS A 99 -10.61 14.49 0.14
N LYS A 100 -11.33 14.43 -0.97
CA LYS A 100 -12.81 14.43 -0.98
C LYS A 100 -13.38 13.20 -0.31
N TRP A 101 -12.80 12.02 -0.56
CA TRP A 101 -13.20 10.79 0.09
C TRP A 101 -13.03 10.89 1.60
N ASN A 102 -11.84 11.29 2.07
CA ASN A 102 -11.52 11.47 3.48
C ASN A 102 -12.40 12.54 4.14
N ALA A 103 -12.74 13.63 3.45
CA ALA A 103 -13.68 14.63 3.95
C ALA A 103 -15.12 14.08 4.10
N THR A 104 -15.47 13.05 3.33
CA THR A 104 -16.78 12.39 3.39
C THR A 104 -16.82 11.34 4.51
N VAL A 105 -15.87 10.40 4.53
CA VAL A 105 -15.87 9.27 5.47
C VAL A 105 -15.23 9.60 6.83
N GLY A 106 -14.30 10.55 6.86
CA GLY A 106 -13.57 10.93 8.08
C GLY A 106 -14.48 11.37 9.23
N PRO A 107 -15.49 12.22 9.01
CA PRO A 107 -16.46 12.59 10.04
C PRO A 107 -17.26 11.42 10.63
N TRP A 108 -17.32 10.27 9.95
CA TRP A 108 -18.04 9.08 10.40
C TRP A 108 -17.23 8.22 11.37
N LEU A 109 -15.91 8.36 11.37
CA LEU A 109 -15.05 7.70 12.33
C LEU A 109 -15.25 8.30 13.72
N ARG A 110 -15.13 7.46 14.76
CA ARG A 110 -15.15 7.89 16.16
C ARG A 110 -13.91 8.71 16.48
N GLU A 111 -12.76 8.17 16.09
CA GLU A 111 -11.44 8.79 16.19
C GLU A 111 -10.85 8.94 14.79
N SER A 112 -9.80 9.76 14.64
CA SER A 112 -9.03 9.81 13.41
C SER A 112 -8.35 8.47 13.10
N LEU A 113 -7.74 8.36 11.91
CA LEU A 113 -6.92 7.19 11.54
C LEU A 113 -5.92 6.84 12.66
N PRO A 114 -5.65 5.55 12.91
CA PRO A 114 -4.77 5.09 13.98
C PRO A 114 -3.33 5.38 13.59
N ILE A 115 -2.86 6.58 13.94
CA ILE A 115 -1.54 7.10 13.63
C ILE A 115 -0.86 7.48 14.94
N ASP A 116 0.41 7.11 15.12
CA ASP A 116 1.18 7.43 16.31
C ASP A 116 1.71 8.88 16.31
N SER A 117 2.46 9.25 17.35
CA SER A 117 3.04 10.60 17.49
C SER A 117 4.07 10.95 16.41
N GLU A 118 4.58 9.97 15.67
CA GLU A 118 5.57 10.15 14.60
C GLU A 118 4.90 10.17 13.21
N GLY A 119 3.57 10.06 13.15
CA GLY A 119 2.84 10.05 11.89
C GLY A 119 2.82 8.68 11.21
N LYS A 120 3.08 7.59 11.95
CA LYS A 120 3.11 6.22 11.43
C LYS A 120 1.82 5.48 11.74
N PHE A 121 1.36 4.66 10.79
CA PHE A 121 0.16 3.85 11.00
C PHE A 121 0.38 2.80 12.09
N ILE A 122 -0.49 2.83 13.09
CA ILE A 122 -0.64 1.78 14.09
C ILE A 122 -1.50 0.68 13.47
N THR A 123 -0.93 -0.52 13.38
CA THR A 123 -1.61 -1.69 12.80
C THR A 123 -1.78 -2.79 13.83
N CYS A 124 -2.69 -3.71 13.57
CA CYS A 124 -2.93 -4.86 14.42
C CYS A 124 -1.70 -5.76 14.42
N GLU A 125 -1.36 -6.31 15.58
CA GLU A 125 -0.32 -7.32 15.70
C GLU A 125 -0.73 -8.58 14.91
N LYS A 126 0.14 -9.03 14.00
CA LYS A 126 -0.05 -10.31 13.35
C LYS A 126 0.44 -11.40 14.29
N ILE A 127 -0.50 -12.15 14.86
CA ILE A 127 -0.20 -13.22 15.82
C ILE A 127 -0.05 -14.61 15.17
N PHE A 128 -0.51 -14.79 13.93
CA PHE A 128 -0.46 -16.07 13.21
C PHE A 128 -0.41 -15.88 11.69
N ASP A 129 0.40 -16.70 11.01
CA ASP A 129 0.44 -16.86 9.56
C ASP A 129 0.87 -18.31 9.28
N LEU A 130 -0.01 -19.12 8.68
CA LEU A 130 0.23 -20.56 8.53
C LEU A 130 1.56 -20.87 7.84
N ASN A 131 1.90 -20.15 6.78
CA ASN A 131 3.10 -20.44 6.00
C ASN A 131 4.36 -20.05 6.77
N GLN A 132 4.33 -18.88 7.42
CA GLN A 132 5.44 -18.42 8.26
C GLN A 132 5.65 -19.29 9.50
N GLN A 133 4.58 -19.85 10.06
CA GLN A 133 4.66 -20.81 11.16
C GLN A 133 5.29 -22.14 10.71
N LEU A 134 4.94 -22.63 9.51
CA LEU A 134 5.60 -23.80 8.91
C LEU A 134 7.10 -23.54 8.62
N GLU A 135 7.46 -22.30 8.32
CA GLU A 135 8.86 -21.85 8.15
C GLU A 135 9.59 -21.59 9.47
N GLY A 136 8.87 -21.61 10.61
CA GLY A 136 9.45 -21.40 11.95
C GLY A 136 9.77 -19.95 12.30
N LYS A 137 9.28 -18.96 11.53
CA LYS A 137 9.55 -17.54 11.76
C LYS A 137 8.35 -16.67 11.36
N LEU A 138 7.71 -16.05 12.35
CA LEU A 138 6.65 -15.05 12.14
C LEU A 138 7.25 -13.65 11.95
N GLU A 139 7.06 -13.06 10.78
CA GLU A 139 7.43 -11.67 10.50
C GLU A 139 6.20 -10.78 10.64
N GLN A 140 6.29 -9.63 11.32
CA GLN A 140 5.11 -8.77 11.51
C GLN A 140 4.57 -8.19 10.19
N LEU A 141 5.46 -7.85 9.24
CA LEU A 141 5.13 -7.19 7.97
C LEU A 141 5.83 -7.82 6.77
#